data_AF-R7RTE1-F1
#
_entry.id   AF-R7RTE1-F1
#
_cell.length_a   1.000
_cell.length_b   1.000
_cell.length_c   1.000
_cell.angle_alpha   90.00
_cell.angle_beta   90.00
_cell.angle_gamma   90.00
#
_symmetry.space_group_name_H-M   'P 1'
#
loop_
_entity.id
_entity.type
_entity.pdbx_description
1 polymer ?
#
loop_
_entity_poly.entity_id
_entity_poly.type
_entity_poly.pdbx_seq_one_letter_code
_entity_poly.pdbx_strand_id
1 'polypeptide(L)' 'MRNRLLTGLAAGALLGAAASLMAMPKMDYRTRRRVNRMGKRMAHRLEDIVEDLRDYMK' A
#
# COMPACT_ATOMS: atom_id res chain seq x y z
N MET A 1 6.05 6.77 -21.39
CA MET A 1 6.42 7.00 -19.97
C MET A 1 5.46 6.36 -18.96
N ARG A 2 4.16 6.23 -19.26
CA ARG A 2 3.13 5.63 -18.38
C ARG A 2 3.41 4.19 -17.91
N ASN A 3 3.98 3.34 -18.78
CA ASN A 3 4.30 1.95 -18.40
C ASN A 3 5.40 1.83 -17.35
N ARG A 4 6.48 2.64 -17.40
CA ARG A 4 7.56 2.56 -16.40
C ARG A 4 7.10 2.95 -14.99
N LEU A 5 6.23 3.95 -14.89
CA LEU A 5 5.62 4.36 -13.63
C LEU A 5 4.71 3.26 -13.06
N LEU A 6 3.83 2.69 -13.88
CA LEU A 6 2.95 1.59 -13.47
C LEU A 6 3.75 0.32 -13.09
N THR A 7 4.78 -0.03 -13.86
CA THR A 7 5.65 -1.16 -13.55
C THR A 7 6.45 -0.92 -12.27
N GLY A 8 6.95 0.30 -12.03
CA GLY A 8 7.64 0.67 -10.79
C GLY A 8 6.72 0.63 -9.56
N LEU A 9 5.49 1.13 -9.69
CA LEU A 9 4.46 1.06 -8.65
C LEU A 9 4.07 -0.39 -8.34
N ALA A 10 3.84 -1.21 -9.38
CA ALA A 10 3.50 -2.62 -9.23
C ALA A 10 4.64 -3.40 -8.55
N ALA A 11 5.89 -3.18 -8.96
CA ALA A 11 7.06 -3.79 -8.34
C ALA A 11 7.21 -3.36 -6.87
N GLY A 12 7.02 -2.07 -6.57
CA GLY A 12 7.04 -1.55 -5.20
C GLY A 12 5.94 -2.14 -4.32
N ALA A 13 4.72 -2.29 -4.86
CA ALA A 13 3.61 -2.92 -4.17
C ALA A 13 3.89 -4.39 -3.85
N LEU A 14 4.44 -5.15 -4.81
CA LEU A 14 4.81 -6.56 -4.61
C LEU A 14 5.91 -6.72 -3.55
N LEU A 15 6.95 -5.90 -3.60
CA LEU A 15 8.04 -5.93 -2.60
C LEU A 15 7.52 -5.52 -1.21
N GLY A 16 6.68 -4.48 -1.14
CA GLY A 16 6.06 -4.05 0.11
C GLY A 16 5.12 -5.11 0.72
N ALA A 17 4.35 -5.80 -0.11
CA ALA A 17 3.51 -6.92 0.30
C ALA A 17 4.35 -8.10 0.82
N ALA A 18 5.42 -8.47 0.12
CA ALA A 18 6.33 -9.53 0.56
C ALA A 18 7.01 -9.19 1.91
N ALA A 19 7.51 -7.96 2.05
CA ALA A 19 8.14 -7.50 3.29
C ALA A 19 7.16 -7.49 4.48
N SER A 20 5.92 -7.05 4.25
CA SER A 20 4.88 -7.05 5.29
C SER A 20 4.46 -8.47 5.69
N LEU A 21 4.36 -9.41 4.75
CA LEU A 21 4.11 -10.83 5.05
C LEU A 21 5.25 -11.47 5.86
N MET A 22 6.51 -11.16 5.54
CA MET A 22 7.67 -11.67 6.31
C MET A 22 7.78 -11.04 7.70
N ALA A 23 7.37 -9.79 7.87
CA ALA A 23 7.40 -9.11 9.17
C ALA A 23 6.21 -9.49 10.08
N MET A 24 5.08 -9.90 9.49
CA MET A 24 3.84 -10.26 10.19
C MET A 24 3.96 -11.36 11.27
N PRO A 25 4.70 -12.48 11.08
CA PRO A 25 4.77 -13.56 12.07
C PRO A 25 5.53 -13.20 13.36
N LYS A 26 6.39 -12.18 13.36
CA LYS A 26 7.12 -11.72 14.57
C LYS A 26 6.40 -10.59 15.31
N MET A 27 5.21 -10.16 14.86
CA MET A 27 4.47 -9.06 15.48
C MET A 27 3.50 -9.55 16.56
N ASP A 28 3.62 -8.97 17.75
CA ASP A 28 2.66 -9.13 18.84
C ASP A 28 1.22 -8.84 18.41
N TYR A 29 0.25 -9.52 19.03
CA TYR A 29 -1.19 -9.37 18.73
C TYR A 29 -1.65 -7.90 18.78
N ARG A 30 -1.14 -7.13 19.75
CA ARG A 30 -1.43 -5.68 19.89
C ARG A 30 -0.93 -4.89 18.68
N THR A 31 0.28 -5.20 18.22
CA THR A 31 0.93 -4.55 17.09
C THR A 31 0.23 -4.92 15.79
N ARG A 32 -0.15 -6.20 15.60
CA ARG A 32 -0.98 -6.64 14.48
C ARG A 32 -2.32 -5.91 14.41
N ARG A 33 -2.99 -5.71 15.55
CA ARG A 33 -4.27 -4.97 15.61
C ARG A 33 -4.09 -3.49 15.23
N ARG A 34 -2.99 -2.87 15.65
CA ARG A 34 -2.64 -1.49 15.29
C ARG A 34 -2.29 -1.37 13.80
N VAL A 35 -1.50 -2.29 13.26
CA VAL A 35 -1.14 -2.34 11.84
C VAL A 35 -2.37 -2.57 10.98
N ASN A 36 -3.29 -3.47 11.34
CA ASN A 36 -4.54 -3.64 10.60
C ASN A 36 -5.40 -2.36 10.58
N ARG A 37 -5.50 -1.65 11.72
CA ARG A 37 -6.21 -0.36 11.76
C ARG A 37 -5.52 0.72 10.94
N MET A 38 -4.19 0.72 10.92
CA MET A 38 -3.40 1.65 10.13
C MET A 38 -3.53 1.34 8.64
N GLY A 39 -3.42 0.06 8.25
CA GLY A 39 -3.61 -0.40 6.88
C GLY A 39 -4.98 -0.04 6.32
N LYS A 40 -6.06 -0.22 7.09
CA LYS A 40 -7.41 0.24 6.68
C LYS A 40 -7.47 1.75 6.42
N ARG A 41 -6.87 2.57 7.30
CA ARG A 41 -6.81 4.02 7.11
C ARG A 41 -5.94 4.42 5.91
N MET A 42 -4.87 3.68 5.67
CA MET A 42 -3.96 3.91 4.56
C MET A 42 -4.60 3.51 3.22
N ALA A 43 -5.39 2.44 3.19
CA ALA A 43 -6.16 2.04 2.01
C ALA A 43 -7.15 3.13 1.58
N HIS A 44 -7.93 3.68 2.51
CA HIS A 44 -8.83 4.80 2.20
C HIS A 44 -8.07 6.03 1.69
N ARG A 45 -6.96 6.41 2.32
CA ARG A 45 -6.13 7.51 1.81
C ARG A 45 -5.54 7.22 0.43
N LEU A 46 -5.19 5.97 0.15
CA LEU A 46 -4.66 5.58 -1.16
C LEU A 46 -5.75 5.63 -2.23
N GLU A 47 -6.99 5.27 -1.90
CA GLU A 47 -8.14 5.49 -2.79
C GLU A 47 -8.28 6.97 -3.14
N ASP A 48 -8.30 7.85 -2.13
CA ASP A 48 -8.41 9.30 -2.34
C ASP A 48 -7.27 9.82 -3.23
N ILE A 49 -6.02 9.43 -2.95
CA ILE A 49 -4.84 9.86 -3.72
C ILE A 49 -4.89 9.32 -5.16
N VAL A 50 -5.32 8.07 -5.36
CA VAL A 50 -5.43 7.47 -6.69
C VAL A 50 -6.55 8.12 -7.49
N GLU A 51 -7.66 8.48 -6.84
CA GLU A 51 -8.77 9.21 -7.45
C GLU A 51 -8.32 10.62 -7.87
N ASP A 52 -7.67 11.37 -6.98
CA ASP A 52 -7.08 12.68 -7.29
C ASP A 52 -6.08 12.60 -8.46
N LEU A 53 -5.17 11.62 -8.44
CA LEU A 53 -4.21 11.40 -9.52
C LEU A 53 -4.90 11.06 -10.83
N ARG A 54 -5.99 10.28 -10.78
CA ARG A 54 -6.76 9.90 -11.96
C ARG A 54 -7.47 11.09 -12.55
N ASP A 55 -8.06 11.95 -11.73
CA ASP A 55 -8.71 13.19 -12.17
C ASP A 55 -7.70 14.19 -12.72
N TYR A 56 -6.51 14.31 -12.12
CA TYR A 56 -5.44 15.18 -12.63
C TYR A 56 -4.87 14.72 -13.98
N MET A 57 -4.97 13.42 -14.29
CA MET A 57 -4.52 12.84 -15.56
C MET A 57 -5.60 12.84 -16.65
N LYS A 58 -6.83 13.27 -16.32
CA LYS A 58 -7.98 13.29 -17.22
C LYS A 58 -8.05 14.62 -17.96
#